data_AF-A0A0G3C086-F1
#
_entry.id   AF-A0A0G3C086-F1
#
_cell.length_a   1.000
_cell.length_b   1.000
_cell.length_c   1.000
_cell.angle_alpha   90.00
_cell.angle_beta   90.00
_cell.angle_gamma   90.00
#
_symmetry.space_group_name_H-M   'P 1'
#
loop_
_entity.id
_entity.type
_entity.pdbx_description
1 polymer ?
#
loop_
_entity_poly.entity_id
_entity_poly.type
_entity_poly.pdbx_seq_one_letter_code
_entity_poly.pdbx_strand_id
1 'polypeptide(L)'
;MTAPADVNRHYLDRVMDAAKSQEIEATEDIVAGNGMKLLSKGARIDERVRERLLEYKLRKPLESSLRVAGGVSSEQLAEAGLRLLEQHATLKAVRLPAATKSALGCLSAFPSIDTLQTLLTLYCGQDPHKLDHAVAVSLLAISLHQRLQHDHETQLQAAMLSGLFHDVGELYIDPAVLQSGGALSLAEWKQVCVHPLVAHRLISDIPQLHKSVAEAVLQHHERLDGFGYPAGLKGDAIGRPGRILGASELLAGIAEGSRTPLNSACVALKLVPDEFDRALIDAVASNRAALAAELEAPVLPPWDDTLAQVEHLVAGMQRVDQLRPLLAARLATIDPATRHTFSGAAFRYERICMALISAGVNTRNPDELQRLRQGEVSPAIQLELTLVLREIRWRLQELGRELTLRVQRTSAQHADLAVEVVAIFNAGT
;
A
#
# COMPACT_ATOMS: atom_id res chain seq x y z
N MET A 1 17.55 28.70 6.48
CA MET A 1 17.49 28.55 5.01
C MET A 1 17.62 27.07 4.69
N THR A 2 16.69 26.50 3.94
CA THR A 2 16.75 25.11 3.45
C THR A 2 17.99 24.91 2.57
N ALA A 3 18.66 23.76 2.68
CA ALA A 3 19.78 23.42 1.82
C ALA A 3 19.32 23.29 0.35
N PRO A 4 20.18 23.61 -0.64
CA PRO A 4 19.83 23.41 -2.05
C PRO A 4 19.45 21.94 -2.33
N ALA A 5 18.35 21.73 -3.03
CA ALA A 5 17.77 20.42 -3.32
C ALA A 5 18.04 20.01 -4.78
N ASP A 6 18.43 18.76 -5.00
CA ASP A 6 18.49 18.18 -6.35
C ASP A 6 17.07 17.99 -6.90
N VAL A 7 16.90 18.17 -8.21
CA VAL A 7 15.63 17.86 -8.89
C VAL A 7 15.61 16.36 -9.22
N ASN A 8 14.60 15.65 -8.72
CA ASN A 8 14.42 14.25 -9.07
C ASN A 8 13.94 14.13 -10.52
N ARG A 9 14.65 13.32 -11.32
CA ARG A 9 14.36 13.14 -12.74
C ARG A 9 12.98 12.51 -12.98
N HIS A 10 12.59 11.50 -12.20
CA HIS A 10 11.30 10.84 -12.37
C HIS A 10 10.13 11.77 -12.05
N TYR A 11 10.23 12.55 -10.97
CA TYR A 11 9.25 13.58 -10.64
C TYR A 11 9.13 14.60 -11.78
N LEU A 12 10.26 15.11 -12.28
CA LEU A 12 10.26 16.07 -13.38
C LEU A 12 9.69 15.45 -14.68
N ASP A 13 9.98 14.18 -14.95
CA ASP A 13 9.39 13.48 -16.11
C ASP A 13 7.86 13.36 -15.97
N ARG A 14 7.31 13.18 -14.77
CA ARG A 14 5.84 13.24 -14.52
C ARG A 14 5.27 14.64 -14.75
N VAL A 15 5.98 15.68 -14.32
CA VAL A 15 5.60 17.07 -14.57
C VAL A 15 5.56 17.34 -16.07
N MET A 16 6.58 16.91 -16.80
CA MET A 16 6.66 17.08 -18.26
C MET A 16 5.59 16.29 -19.01
N ASP A 17 5.24 15.11 -18.52
CA ASP A 17 4.14 14.32 -19.09
C ASP A 17 2.78 15.00 -18.88
N ALA A 18 2.49 15.45 -17.67
CA ALA A 18 1.28 16.20 -17.36
C ALA A 18 1.18 17.53 -18.13
N ALA A 19 2.31 18.21 -18.35
CA ALA A 19 2.39 19.45 -19.13
C ALA A 19 1.96 19.30 -20.61
N LYS A 20 1.85 18.07 -21.13
CA LYS A 20 1.33 17.80 -22.49
C LYS A 20 -0.17 18.06 -22.61
N SER A 21 -0.92 17.90 -21.52
CA SER A 21 -2.39 18.00 -21.49
C SER A 21 -2.92 19.06 -20.52
N GLN A 22 -2.11 19.53 -19.58
CA GLN A 22 -2.50 20.51 -18.56
C GLN A 22 -1.49 21.65 -18.52
N GLU A 23 -1.95 22.85 -18.17
CA GLU A 23 -1.03 23.97 -17.99
C GLU A 23 -0.33 23.85 -16.63
N ILE A 24 1.00 23.78 -16.63
CA ILE A 24 1.81 23.75 -15.42
C ILE A 24 2.70 24.99 -15.40
N GLU A 25 2.58 25.76 -14.33
CA GLU A 25 3.27 27.05 -14.17
C GLU A 25 3.98 27.17 -12.84
N ALA A 26 5.00 28.03 -12.80
CA ALA A 26 5.72 28.35 -11.58
C ALA A 26 4.90 29.29 -10.69
N THR A 27 4.68 28.94 -9.42
CA THR A 27 3.96 29.78 -8.45
C THR A 27 4.83 30.91 -7.89
N GLU A 28 6.14 30.77 -8.00
CA GLU A 28 7.18 31.74 -7.63
C GLU A 28 8.37 31.67 -8.60
N ASP A 29 9.33 32.59 -8.47
CA ASP A 29 10.58 32.47 -9.22
C ASP A 29 11.35 31.22 -8.78
N ILE A 30 11.67 30.33 -9.72
CA ILE A 30 12.51 29.16 -9.45
C ILE A 30 13.96 29.60 -9.54
N VAL A 31 14.68 29.47 -8.44
CA VAL A 31 16.05 29.98 -8.28
C VAL A 31 16.98 28.84 -7.87
N ALA A 32 18.14 28.77 -8.52
CA ALA A 32 19.22 27.85 -8.15
C ALA A 32 19.84 28.23 -6.79
N GLY A 33 20.54 27.29 -6.15
CA GLY A 33 21.19 27.49 -4.86
C GLY A 33 22.23 28.63 -4.86
N ASN A 34 22.80 28.95 -6.03
CA ASN A 34 23.73 30.07 -6.23
C ASN A 34 23.03 31.43 -6.46
N GLY A 35 21.70 31.49 -6.43
CA GLY A 35 20.92 32.72 -6.64
C GLY A 35 20.54 33.00 -8.10
N MET A 36 20.95 32.17 -9.05
CA MET A 36 20.57 32.33 -10.46
C MET A 36 19.09 31.98 -10.67
N LYS A 37 18.33 32.89 -11.28
CA LYS A 37 16.94 32.62 -11.66
C LYS A 37 16.90 31.67 -12.85
N LEU A 38 16.22 30.54 -12.67
CA LEU A 38 16.04 29.53 -13.71
C LEU A 38 14.74 29.74 -14.46
N LEU A 39 13.65 30.04 -13.74
CA LEU A 39 12.32 30.25 -14.31
C LEU A 39 11.61 31.38 -13.55
N SER A 40 10.90 32.25 -14.29
CA SER A 40 10.11 33.33 -13.69
C SER A 40 8.76 32.81 -13.20
N LYS A 41 8.22 33.42 -12.15
CA LYS A 41 6.82 33.19 -11.71
C LYS A 41 5.84 33.33 -12.88
N GLY A 42 4.89 32.40 -12.98
CA GLY A 42 3.85 32.32 -14.02
C GLY A 42 4.35 31.77 -15.36
N ALA A 43 5.65 31.50 -15.50
CA ALA A 43 6.16 30.85 -16.70
C ALA A 43 5.84 29.36 -16.69
N ARG A 44 5.60 28.82 -17.89
CA ARG A 44 5.32 27.40 -18.11
C ARG A 44 6.60 26.57 -18.10
N ILE A 45 6.46 25.30 -17.79
CA ILE A 45 7.54 24.32 -17.90
C ILE A 45 7.48 23.68 -19.29
N ASP A 46 8.62 23.69 -19.99
CA ASP A 46 8.82 23.05 -21.28
C ASP A 46 10.15 22.25 -21.28
N GLU A 47 10.48 21.59 -22.40
CA GLU A 47 11.69 20.75 -22.48
C GLU A 47 12.98 21.55 -22.26
N ARG A 48 13.02 22.83 -22.65
CA ARG A 48 14.18 23.69 -22.42
C ARG A 48 14.34 24.04 -20.95
N VAL A 49 13.22 24.29 -20.26
CA VAL A 49 13.21 24.50 -18.81
C VAL A 49 13.62 23.22 -18.09
N ARG A 50 13.15 22.06 -18.55
CA ARG A 50 13.48 20.74 -17.98
C ARG A 50 14.99 20.50 -17.93
N GLU A 51 15.69 20.64 -19.05
CA GLU A 51 17.16 20.48 -19.11
C GLU A 51 17.85 21.39 -18.09
N ARG A 52 17.44 22.66 -18.05
CA ARG A 52 17.98 23.64 -17.09
C ARG A 52 17.69 23.30 -15.64
N LEU A 53 16.54 22.73 -15.30
CA LEU A 53 16.22 22.36 -13.92
C LEU A 53 17.06 21.17 -13.44
N LEU A 54 17.43 20.24 -14.33
CA LEU A 54 18.27 19.08 -13.98
C LEU A 54 19.74 19.44 -13.73
N GLU A 55 20.22 20.55 -14.29
CA GLU A 55 21.61 20.98 -14.16
C GLU A 55 21.92 21.67 -12.80
N TYR A 56 20.90 22.15 -12.08
CA TYR A 56 21.09 22.99 -10.90
C TYR A 56 20.36 22.44 -9.67
N LYS A 57 21.01 22.56 -8.51
CA LYS A 57 20.33 22.42 -7.23
C LYS A 57 19.45 23.63 -6.98
N LEU A 58 18.18 23.43 -6.67
CA LEU A 58 17.21 24.48 -6.44
C LEU A 58 17.24 24.97 -5.00
N ARG A 59 16.98 26.26 -4.78
CA ARG A 59 16.89 26.85 -3.43
C ARG A 59 15.72 26.29 -2.61
N LYS A 60 14.63 25.93 -3.29
CA LYS A 60 13.45 25.25 -2.76
C LYS A 60 13.18 23.99 -3.57
N PRO A 61 12.58 22.95 -2.98
CA PRO A 61 12.10 21.79 -3.73
C PRO A 61 11.16 22.23 -4.85
N LEU A 62 11.29 21.62 -6.04
CA LEU A 62 10.53 22.00 -7.23
C LEU A 62 9.02 21.92 -6.98
N GLU A 63 8.60 20.89 -6.25
CA GLU A 63 7.24 20.53 -5.89
C GLU A 63 6.51 21.66 -5.16
N SER A 64 7.24 22.46 -4.40
CA SER A 64 6.71 23.61 -3.66
C SER A 64 6.52 24.86 -4.51
N SER A 65 7.03 24.86 -5.76
CA SER A 65 7.07 26.02 -6.64
C SER A 65 6.25 25.85 -7.91
N LEU A 66 5.43 24.79 -8.01
CA LEU A 66 4.61 24.49 -9.18
C LEU A 66 3.11 24.50 -8.86
N ARG A 67 2.31 24.83 -9.87
CA ARG A 67 0.86 24.66 -9.90
C ARG A 67 0.43 23.98 -11.21
N VAL A 68 -0.45 22.99 -11.11
CA VAL A 68 -1.21 22.47 -12.26
C VAL A 68 -2.55 23.19 -12.35
N ALA A 69 -2.78 23.93 -13.43
CA ALA A 69 -4.05 24.60 -13.67
C ALA A 69 -5.16 23.56 -13.95
N GLY A 70 -6.29 23.68 -13.24
CA GLY A 70 -7.37 22.69 -13.33
C GLY A 70 -6.95 21.29 -12.84
N GLY A 71 -6.03 21.24 -11.87
CA GLY A 71 -5.71 20.00 -11.15
C GLY A 71 -6.89 19.45 -10.35
N VAL A 72 -6.67 18.30 -9.71
CA VAL A 72 -7.68 17.59 -8.91
C VAL A 72 -8.36 18.53 -7.91
N SER A 73 -9.67 18.68 -8.07
CA SER A 73 -10.50 19.58 -7.25
C SER A 73 -11.30 18.83 -6.17
N SER A 74 -11.83 19.58 -5.19
CA SER A 74 -12.77 19.06 -4.17
C SER A 74 -14.01 18.41 -4.79
N GLU A 75 -14.51 18.96 -5.91
CA GLU A 75 -15.66 18.45 -6.63
C GLU A 75 -15.33 17.09 -7.26
N GLN A 76 -14.19 16.96 -7.94
CA GLN A 76 -13.75 15.71 -8.53
C GLN A 76 -13.53 14.62 -7.47
N LEU A 77 -12.99 14.97 -6.31
CA LEU A 77 -12.82 14.05 -5.18
C LEU A 77 -14.17 13.58 -4.63
N ALA A 78 -15.12 14.49 -4.46
CA ALA A 78 -16.45 14.16 -3.98
C ALA A 78 -17.24 13.28 -4.97
N GLU A 79 -17.14 13.58 -6.27
CA GLU A 79 -17.72 12.78 -7.36
C GLU A 79 -17.12 11.37 -7.42
N ALA A 80 -15.80 11.25 -7.36
CA ALA A 80 -15.12 9.95 -7.27
C ALA A 80 -15.58 9.19 -6.02
N GLY A 81 -15.69 9.87 -4.88
CA GLY A 81 -16.16 9.27 -3.63
C GLY A 81 -17.60 8.74 -3.73
N LEU A 82 -18.50 9.48 -4.40
CA LEU A 82 -19.89 9.09 -4.66
C LEU A 82 -20.00 7.94 -5.67
N ARG A 83 -19.12 7.91 -6.67
CA ARG A 83 -19.05 6.82 -7.64
C ARG A 83 -18.56 5.53 -7.00
N LEU A 84 -17.50 5.60 -6.20
CA LEU A 84 -16.87 4.44 -5.54
C LEU A 84 -17.75 3.75 -4.50
N LEU A 85 -18.29 4.51 -3.55
CA LEU A 85 -19.72 4.74 -3.69
C LEU A 85 -20.64 3.62 -4.08
N GLU A 86 -21.33 3.97 -5.15
CA GLU A 86 -22.31 3.22 -5.86
C GLU A 86 -21.75 1.88 -6.36
N GLN A 87 -20.50 1.89 -6.84
CA GLN A 87 -19.86 0.76 -7.53
C GLN A 87 -19.35 -0.35 -6.61
N HIS A 88 -18.79 -0.02 -5.45
CA HIS A 88 -18.14 -0.99 -4.57
C HIS A 88 -19.01 -1.24 -3.33
N ALA A 89 -19.73 -2.35 -3.37
CA ALA A 89 -20.50 -2.82 -2.23
C ALA A 89 -19.60 -3.05 -0.99
N THR A 90 -18.32 -3.38 -1.17
CA THR A 90 -17.30 -3.40 -0.10
C THR A 90 -17.20 -2.07 0.63
N LEU A 91 -17.01 -0.98 -0.11
CA LEU A 91 -16.83 0.34 0.47
C LEU A 91 -18.11 0.78 1.18
N LYS A 92 -19.28 0.58 0.56
CA LYS A 92 -20.60 0.81 1.19
C LYS A 92 -20.76 0.10 2.52
N ALA A 93 -20.28 -1.12 2.61
CA ALA A 93 -20.61 -1.99 3.73
C ALA A 93 -19.56 -1.91 4.87
N VAL A 94 -18.28 -1.65 4.55
CA VAL A 94 -17.27 -1.28 5.57
C VAL A 94 -17.59 0.06 6.23
N ARG A 95 -18.34 0.93 5.53
CA ARG A 95 -18.79 2.22 6.07
C ARG A 95 -19.73 2.06 7.25
N LEU A 96 -19.67 3.06 8.13
CA LEU A 96 -20.77 3.38 9.02
C LEU A 96 -21.75 4.32 8.29
N PRO A 97 -23.08 4.13 8.41
CA PRO A 97 -24.07 5.05 7.84
C PRO A 97 -23.89 6.52 8.28
N ALA A 98 -23.45 6.76 9.52
CA ALA A 98 -23.13 8.09 10.03
C ALA A 98 -21.84 8.70 9.42
N ALA A 99 -20.93 7.85 8.90
CA ALA A 99 -19.63 8.26 8.36
C ALA A 99 -19.68 8.70 6.89
N THR A 100 -20.74 8.38 6.14
CA THR A 100 -20.81 8.71 4.71
C THR A 100 -20.94 10.22 4.47
N LYS A 101 -21.78 10.89 5.27
CA LYS A 101 -21.96 12.35 5.16
C LYS A 101 -20.69 13.11 5.59
N SER A 102 -20.02 12.66 6.65
CA SER A 102 -18.75 13.24 7.09
C SER A 102 -17.63 12.97 6.09
N ALA A 103 -17.53 11.76 5.52
CA ALA A 103 -16.47 11.43 4.57
C ALA A 103 -16.60 12.20 3.25
N LEU A 104 -17.80 12.24 2.66
CA LEU A 104 -18.04 13.08 1.48
C LEU A 104 -17.88 14.56 1.80
N GLY A 105 -18.32 15.00 2.98
CA GLY A 105 -18.10 16.37 3.46
C GLY A 105 -16.62 16.72 3.58
N CYS A 106 -15.77 15.79 4.05
CA CYS A 106 -14.32 15.99 4.10
C CYS A 106 -13.70 16.10 2.70
N LEU A 107 -14.13 15.26 1.74
CA LEU A 107 -13.66 15.35 0.34
C LEU A 107 -14.07 16.66 -0.31
N SER A 108 -15.32 17.12 -0.08
CA SER A 108 -15.78 18.43 -0.53
C SER A 108 -15.08 19.60 0.17
N ALA A 109 -14.49 19.36 1.34
CA ALA A 109 -13.70 20.34 2.09
C ALA A 109 -12.19 20.19 1.85
N PHE A 110 -11.79 19.49 0.77
CA PHE A 110 -10.38 19.36 0.39
C PHE A 110 -9.71 20.75 0.27
N PRO A 111 -8.58 20.99 0.96
CA PRO A 111 -7.98 22.32 1.03
C PRO A 111 -7.47 22.81 -0.33
N SER A 112 -7.76 24.06 -0.65
CA SER A 112 -7.25 24.74 -1.85
C SER A 112 -5.80 25.20 -1.64
N ILE A 113 -4.87 24.24 -1.66
CA ILE A 113 -3.43 24.45 -1.55
C ILE A 113 -2.77 23.96 -2.85
N ASP A 114 -2.14 24.87 -3.60
CA ASP A 114 -1.52 24.61 -4.91
C ASP A 114 -0.61 23.36 -4.89
N THR A 115 0.22 23.20 -3.85
CA THR A 115 1.13 22.06 -3.71
C THR A 115 0.37 20.73 -3.57
N LEU A 116 -0.71 20.68 -2.79
CA LEU A 116 -1.50 19.46 -2.61
C LEU A 116 -2.22 19.07 -3.91
N GLN A 117 -2.87 20.03 -4.55
CA GLN A 117 -3.53 19.82 -5.85
C GLN A 117 -2.52 19.34 -6.89
N THR A 118 -1.35 19.96 -6.94
CA THR A 118 -0.28 19.59 -7.87
C THR A 118 0.24 18.18 -7.62
N LEU A 119 0.59 17.85 -6.37
CA LEU A 119 1.08 16.51 -6.03
C LEU A 119 0.06 15.43 -6.35
N LEU A 120 -1.21 15.64 -5.97
CA LEU A 120 -2.27 14.66 -6.23
C LEU A 120 -2.54 14.52 -7.73
N THR A 121 -2.59 15.63 -8.48
CA THR A 121 -2.78 15.60 -9.94
C THR A 121 -1.66 14.86 -10.65
N LEU A 122 -0.41 15.14 -10.29
CA LEU A 122 0.75 14.46 -10.87
C LEU A 122 0.78 12.98 -10.49
N TYR A 123 0.39 12.65 -9.25
CA TYR A 123 0.35 11.26 -8.77
C TYR A 123 -0.66 10.44 -9.58
N CYS A 124 -1.89 10.96 -9.71
CA CYS A 124 -2.92 10.32 -10.51
C CYS A 124 -2.54 10.28 -12.00
N GLY A 125 -1.91 11.34 -12.51
CA GLY A 125 -1.53 11.45 -13.91
C GLY A 125 -2.74 11.24 -14.82
N GLN A 126 -2.58 10.37 -15.82
CA GLN A 126 -3.66 9.97 -16.73
C GLN A 126 -4.35 8.66 -16.31
N ASP A 127 -4.02 8.09 -15.15
CA ASP A 127 -4.60 6.84 -14.67
C ASP A 127 -5.78 7.10 -13.73
N PRO A 128 -7.04 6.88 -14.16
CA PRO A 128 -8.21 7.11 -13.32
C PRO A 128 -8.24 6.20 -12.09
N HIS A 129 -7.61 5.03 -12.16
CA HIS A 129 -7.61 4.06 -11.05
C HIS A 129 -6.81 4.58 -9.85
N LYS A 130 -5.76 5.39 -10.06
CA LYS A 130 -4.99 5.98 -8.96
C LYS A 130 -5.79 6.97 -8.12
N LEU A 131 -6.61 7.81 -8.77
CA LEU A 131 -7.50 8.72 -8.05
C LEU A 131 -8.57 7.94 -7.28
N ASP A 132 -9.15 6.93 -7.94
CA ASP A 132 -10.17 6.08 -7.32
C ASP A 132 -9.64 5.35 -6.09
N HIS A 133 -8.43 4.79 -6.20
CA HIS A 133 -7.74 4.15 -5.08
C HIS A 133 -7.47 5.11 -3.92
N ALA A 134 -6.84 6.25 -4.19
CA ALA A 134 -6.56 7.27 -3.17
C ALA A 134 -7.84 7.75 -2.44
N VAL A 135 -8.94 7.92 -3.18
CA VAL A 135 -10.24 8.27 -2.61
C VAL A 135 -10.83 7.10 -1.81
N ALA A 136 -10.74 5.85 -2.27
CA ALA A 136 -11.21 4.68 -1.54
C ALA A 136 -10.49 4.53 -0.19
N VAL A 137 -9.17 4.65 -0.18
CA VAL A 137 -8.35 4.63 1.05
C VAL A 137 -8.77 5.76 2.00
N SER A 138 -8.99 6.98 1.47
CA SER A 138 -9.45 8.13 2.25
C SER A 138 -10.80 7.89 2.94
N LEU A 139 -11.76 7.36 2.19
CA LEU A 139 -13.10 7.05 2.70
C LEU A 139 -13.05 6.01 3.83
N LEU A 140 -12.19 5.00 3.68
CA LEU A 140 -11.98 3.95 4.67
C LEU A 140 -11.25 4.51 5.92
N ALA A 141 -10.24 5.35 5.73
CA ALA A 141 -9.49 5.97 6.82
C ALA A 141 -10.40 6.83 7.70
N ILE A 142 -11.23 7.68 7.09
CA ILE A 142 -12.24 8.48 7.80
C ILE A 142 -13.21 7.57 8.56
N SER A 143 -13.74 6.54 7.90
CA SER A 143 -14.72 5.62 8.48
C SER A 143 -14.15 4.88 9.70
N LEU A 144 -12.92 4.36 9.60
CA LEU A 144 -12.24 3.67 10.71
C LEU A 144 -11.89 4.65 11.84
N HIS A 145 -11.51 5.87 11.52
CA HIS A 145 -11.21 6.90 12.52
C HIS A 145 -12.43 7.21 13.40
N GLN A 146 -13.59 7.41 12.78
CA GLN A 146 -14.86 7.66 13.48
C GLN A 146 -15.30 6.47 14.33
N ARG A 147 -15.14 5.25 13.81
CA ARG A 147 -15.47 4.01 14.56
C ARG A 147 -14.71 3.88 15.86
N LEU A 148 -13.46 4.32 15.84
CA LEU A 148 -12.63 4.28 17.03
C LEU A 148 -12.80 5.53 17.92
N GLN A 149 -13.99 6.16 17.84
CA GLN A 149 -14.52 7.24 18.68
C GLN A 149 -13.78 8.58 18.60
N HIS A 150 -13.40 8.97 17.39
CA HIS A 150 -12.83 10.30 17.13
C HIS A 150 -13.63 11.02 16.05
N ASP A 151 -14.58 11.85 16.46
CA ASP A 151 -15.35 12.73 15.56
C ASP A 151 -14.77 14.16 15.50
N HIS A 152 -13.50 14.34 15.89
CA HIS A 152 -12.83 15.63 15.80
C HIS A 152 -12.56 15.97 14.34
N GLU A 153 -13.16 17.06 13.85
CA GLU A 153 -13.06 17.50 12.44
C GLU A 153 -11.62 17.55 11.93
N THR A 154 -10.67 18.10 12.70
CA THR A 154 -9.26 18.15 12.33
C THR A 154 -8.64 16.77 12.11
N GLN A 155 -9.05 15.76 12.88
CA GLN A 155 -8.56 14.39 12.69
C GLN A 155 -9.22 13.70 11.49
N LEU A 156 -10.48 14.01 11.19
CA LEU A 156 -11.14 13.51 9.98
C LEU A 156 -10.52 14.10 8.72
N GLN A 157 -10.20 15.39 8.72
CA GLN A 157 -9.42 16.03 7.66
C GLN A 157 -8.03 15.39 7.54
N ALA A 158 -7.34 15.12 8.66
CA ALA A 158 -6.06 14.44 8.63
C ALA A 158 -6.17 13.01 8.06
N ALA A 159 -7.21 12.24 8.41
CA ALA A 159 -7.45 10.91 7.87
C ALA A 159 -7.75 10.95 6.35
N MET A 160 -8.56 11.91 5.90
CA MET A 160 -8.82 12.17 4.49
C MET A 160 -7.52 12.44 3.73
N LEU A 161 -6.71 13.39 4.21
CA LEU A 161 -5.43 13.72 3.58
C LEU A 161 -4.45 12.55 3.63
N SER A 162 -4.43 11.77 4.72
CA SER A 162 -3.57 10.59 4.83
C SER A 162 -3.87 9.57 3.72
N GLY A 163 -5.16 9.33 3.44
CA GLY A 163 -5.57 8.44 2.35
C GLY A 163 -5.23 9.00 0.97
N LEU A 164 -5.46 10.30 0.72
CA LEU A 164 -5.19 10.89 -0.59
C LEU A 164 -3.69 10.94 -0.94
N PHE A 165 -2.83 11.04 0.08
CA PHE A 165 -1.41 11.31 -0.10
C PHE A 165 -0.47 10.19 0.34
N HIS A 166 -0.96 8.99 0.70
CA HIS A 166 -0.09 7.92 1.17
C HIS A 166 0.99 7.50 0.16
N ASP A 167 0.62 7.46 -1.13
CA ASP A 167 1.49 7.00 -2.22
C ASP A 167 2.11 8.10 -3.07
N VAL A 168 1.99 9.39 -2.72
CA VAL A 168 2.59 10.47 -3.56
C VAL A 168 4.11 10.41 -3.62
N GLY A 169 4.75 9.64 -2.74
CA GLY A 169 6.17 9.32 -2.83
C GLY A 169 6.55 8.52 -4.08
N GLU A 170 5.60 7.81 -4.70
CA GLU A 170 5.82 7.07 -5.95
C GLU A 170 6.21 7.97 -7.13
N LEU A 171 5.91 9.27 -7.05
CA LEU A 171 6.33 10.25 -8.06
C LEU A 171 7.85 10.28 -8.28
N TYR A 172 8.63 9.80 -7.31
CA TYR A 172 10.09 9.78 -7.33
C TYR A 172 10.68 8.44 -7.78
N ILE A 173 9.83 7.47 -8.07
CA ILE A 173 10.21 6.11 -8.46
C ILE A 173 10.15 5.99 -9.98
N ASP A 174 11.06 5.19 -10.54
CA ASP A 174 11.04 4.85 -11.95
C ASP A 174 9.68 4.24 -12.35
N PRO A 175 8.95 4.83 -13.31
CA PRO A 175 7.69 4.27 -13.77
C PRO A 175 7.81 2.81 -14.25
N ALA A 176 8.96 2.40 -14.80
CA ALA A 176 9.18 1.03 -15.24
C ALA A 176 9.15 0.03 -14.07
N VAL A 177 9.59 0.46 -12.88
CA VAL A 177 9.53 -0.34 -11.65
C VAL A 177 8.09 -0.49 -11.18
N LEU A 178 7.32 0.60 -11.15
CA LEU A 178 5.91 0.57 -10.72
C LEU A 178 5.02 -0.23 -11.68
N GLN A 179 5.33 -0.20 -12.98
CA GLN A 179 4.57 -0.91 -14.02
C GLN A 179 5.02 -2.35 -14.23
N SER A 180 6.00 -2.85 -13.46
CA SER A 180 6.48 -4.22 -13.62
C SER A 180 5.35 -5.19 -13.23
N GLY A 181 4.75 -5.86 -14.20
CA GLY A 181 3.71 -6.88 -13.97
C GLY A 181 4.25 -8.20 -13.41
N GLY A 182 5.53 -8.25 -13.02
CA GLY A 182 6.25 -9.44 -12.59
C GLY A 182 6.94 -9.25 -11.24
N ALA A 183 7.77 -10.22 -10.87
CA ALA A 183 8.53 -10.13 -9.62
C ALA A 183 9.60 -9.04 -9.71
N LEU A 184 9.51 -8.04 -8.84
CA LEU A 184 10.54 -7.02 -8.66
C LEU A 184 11.86 -7.64 -8.19
N SER A 185 12.96 -7.23 -8.81
CA SER A 185 14.29 -7.45 -8.26
C SER A 185 14.45 -6.71 -6.93
N LEU A 186 15.44 -7.10 -6.14
CA LEU A 186 15.68 -6.46 -4.86
C LEU A 186 16.02 -4.96 -4.98
N ALA A 187 16.73 -4.57 -6.04
CA ALA A 187 17.07 -3.17 -6.28
C ALA A 187 15.81 -2.35 -6.57
N GLU A 188 14.90 -2.89 -7.37
CA GLU A 188 13.62 -2.27 -7.69
C GLU A 188 12.70 -2.21 -6.45
N TRP A 189 12.63 -3.30 -5.67
CA TRP A 189 11.88 -3.31 -4.41
C TRP A 189 12.40 -2.28 -3.40
N LYS A 190 13.73 -2.09 -3.30
CA LYS A 190 14.31 -1.01 -2.47
C LYS A 190 13.81 0.36 -2.88
N GLN A 191 13.60 0.61 -4.18
CA GLN A 191 13.05 1.88 -4.65
C GLN A 191 11.58 2.02 -4.22
N VAL A 192 10.79 0.95 -4.34
CA VAL A 192 9.39 0.92 -3.87
C VAL A 192 9.29 1.23 -2.38
N CYS A 193 10.07 0.58 -1.52
CA CYS A 193 10.03 0.79 -0.06
C CYS A 193 10.43 2.20 0.40
N VAL A 194 10.92 3.06 -0.50
CA VAL A 194 11.31 4.44 -0.18
C VAL A 194 10.13 5.41 -0.34
N HIS A 195 9.05 5.05 -1.04
CA HIS A 195 7.91 5.96 -1.23
C HIS A 195 7.31 6.50 0.09
N PRO A 196 7.19 5.75 1.21
CA PRO A 196 6.63 6.31 2.44
C PRO A 196 7.52 7.42 3.02
N LEU A 197 8.84 7.29 2.87
CA LEU A 197 9.81 8.30 3.32
C LEU A 197 9.72 9.58 2.47
N VAL A 198 9.55 9.41 1.16
CA VAL A 198 9.39 10.53 0.22
C VAL A 198 8.06 11.24 0.48
N ALA A 199 6.96 10.49 0.56
CA ALA A 199 5.64 11.02 0.90
C ALA A 199 5.68 11.79 2.24
N HIS A 200 6.26 11.19 3.29
CA HIS A 200 6.44 11.85 4.58
C HIS A 200 7.17 13.20 4.45
N ARG A 201 8.26 13.26 3.67
CA ARG A 201 9.01 14.51 3.45
C ARG A 201 8.15 15.56 2.74
N LEU A 202 7.51 15.18 1.63
CA LEU A 202 6.65 16.07 0.84
C LEU A 202 5.54 16.68 1.70
N ILE A 203 4.88 15.85 2.51
CA ILE A 203 3.77 16.26 3.37
C ILE A 203 4.26 17.07 4.57
N SER A 204 5.42 16.73 5.15
CA SER A 204 6.00 17.48 6.27
C SER A 204 6.41 18.91 5.89
N ASP A 205 6.73 19.15 4.63
CA ASP A 205 7.13 20.45 4.11
C ASP A 205 5.91 21.41 3.91
N ILE A 206 4.67 20.94 4.13
CA ILE A 206 3.43 21.73 4.00
C ILE A 206 2.93 22.16 5.40
N PRO A 207 3.16 23.42 5.84
CA PRO A 207 2.94 23.82 7.24
C PRO A 207 1.49 23.82 7.71
N GLN A 208 0.52 23.83 6.78
CA GLN A 208 -0.91 23.88 7.09
C GLN A 208 -1.46 22.52 7.53
N LEU A 209 -0.72 21.42 7.32
CA LEU A 209 -1.22 20.08 7.58
C LEU A 209 -0.98 19.65 9.02
N HIS A 210 -1.92 18.86 9.54
CA HIS A 210 -1.74 18.25 10.84
C HIS A 210 -0.60 17.21 10.78
N LYS A 211 0.25 17.17 11.81
CA LYS A 211 1.45 16.29 11.83
C LYS A 211 1.14 14.81 11.68
N SER A 212 -0.06 14.38 12.09
CA SER A 212 -0.51 12.99 11.95
C SER A 212 -0.65 12.56 10.49
N VAL A 213 -0.79 13.48 9.53
CA VAL A 213 -0.82 13.14 8.10
C VAL A 213 0.54 12.58 7.68
N ALA A 214 1.62 13.33 7.95
CA ALA A 214 2.98 12.88 7.66
C ALA A 214 3.30 11.56 8.38
N GLU A 215 2.92 11.43 9.66
CA GLU A 215 3.12 10.21 10.43
C GLU A 215 2.37 9.00 9.81
N ALA A 216 1.11 9.19 9.41
CA ALA A 216 0.32 8.14 8.79
C ALA A 216 0.96 7.67 7.49
N VAL A 217 1.30 8.59 6.58
CA VAL A 217 1.90 8.23 5.27
C VAL A 217 3.28 7.59 5.45
N LEU A 218 4.04 7.93 6.49
CA LEU A 218 5.31 7.25 6.76
C LEU A 218 5.12 5.78 7.17
N GLN A 219 4.05 5.49 7.91
CA GLN A 219 3.87 4.25 8.64
C GLN A 219 2.84 3.30 8.04
N HIS A 220 2.19 3.63 6.92
CA HIS A 220 1.07 2.85 6.39
C HIS A 220 1.46 1.43 5.92
N HIS A 221 2.73 1.20 5.60
CA HIS A 221 3.29 -0.14 5.34
C HIS A 221 3.96 -0.80 6.57
N GLU A 222 3.92 -0.16 7.74
CA GLU A 222 4.34 -0.81 8.99
C GLU A 222 3.30 -1.83 9.44
N ARG A 223 3.75 -2.85 10.18
CA ARG A 223 2.91 -3.97 10.66
C ARG A 223 3.21 -4.21 12.13
N LEU A 224 2.18 -4.48 12.94
CA LEU A 224 2.32 -4.54 14.41
C LEU A 224 3.32 -5.60 14.90
N ASP A 225 3.62 -6.61 14.09
CA ASP A 225 4.62 -7.63 14.39
C ASP A 225 6.09 -7.19 14.16
N GLY A 226 6.31 -6.02 13.55
CA GLY A 226 7.64 -5.45 13.27
C GLY A 226 8.19 -5.72 11.87
N PHE A 227 7.41 -6.36 11.01
CA PHE A 227 7.89 -6.88 9.73
C PHE A 227 7.23 -6.14 8.54
N GLY A 228 6.90 -4.86 8.76
CA GLY A 228 6.59 -3.87 7.73
C GLY A 228 7.79 -2.98 7.38
N TYR A 229 7.56 -1.91 6.61
CA TYR A 229 8.59 -0.97 6.16
C TYR A 229 8.06 0.48 6.24
N PRO A 230 8.92 1.52 6.22
CA PRO A 230 10.37 1.51 5.96
C PRO A 230 11.27 1.19 7.17
N ALA A 231 10.78 1.41 8.40
CA ALA A 231 11.55 1.34 9.64
C ALA A 231 11.40 0.01 10.39
N GLY A 232 10.36 -0.79 10.11
CA GLY A 232 10.12 -2.06 10.80
C GLY A 232 9.66 -1.86 12.24
N LEU A 233 8.79 -0.87 12.44
CA LEU A 233 8.22 -0.51 13.73
C LEU A 233 7.31 -1.63 14.24
N LYS A 234 7.31 -1.86 15.56
CA LYS A 234 6.56 -2.94 16.20
C LYS A 234 5.58 -2.40 17.24
N GLY A 235 4.35 -2.92 17.25
CA GLY A 235 3.33 -2.62 18.25
C GLY A 235 3.12 -1.12 18.45
N ASP A 236 3.32 -0.66 19.68
CA ASP A 236 3.15 0.74 20.11
C ASP A 236 4.17 1.74 19.56
N ALA A 237 5.19 1.27 18.84
CA ALA A 237 6.02 2.16 18.04
C ALA A 237 5.30 2.66 16.78
N ILE A 238 4.27 1.96 16.30
CA ILE A 238 3.43 2.42 15.18
C ILE A 238 2.35 3.33 15.74
N GLY A 239 2.38 4.59 15.30
CA GLY A 239 1.36 5.58 15.62
C GLY A 239 -0.02 5.15 15.15
N ARG A 240 -1.03 5.52 15.93
CA ARG A 240 -2.43 5.23 15.60
C ARG A 240 -2.84 5.67 14.18
N PRO A 241 -2.44 6.86 13.67
CA PRO A 241 -2.72 7.25 12.28
C PRO A 241 -2.17 6.26 11.25
N GLY A 242 -0.93 5.77 11.44
CA GLY A 242 -0.31 4.77 10.57
C GLY A 242 -1.03 3.43 10.59
N ARG A 243 -1.44 2.96 11.77
CA ARG A 243 -2.23 1.71 11.90
C ARG A 243 -3.57 1.79 11.17
N ILE A 244 -4.27 2.93 11.31
CA ILE A 244 -5.55 3.17 10.63
C ILE A 244 -5.33 3.17 9.12
N LEU A 245 -4.37 3.96 8.63
CA LEU A 245 -4.11 4.09 7.20
C LEU A 245 -3.67 2.75 6.57
N GLY A 246 -2.79 2.00 7.23
CA GLY A 246 -2.37 0.68 6.73
C GLY A 246 -3.52 -0.33 6.64
N ALA A 247 -4.48 -0.27 7.57
CA ALA A 247 -5.69 -1.09 7.48
C ALA A 247 -6.62 -0.60 6.37
N SER A 248 -6.75 0.71 6.18
CA SER A 248 -7.52 1.32 5.08
C SER A 248 -6.98 0.91 3.71
N GLU A 249 -5.66 0.90 3.57
CA GLU A 249 -4.95 0.50 2.34
C GLU A 249 -5.27 -0.94 1.94
N LEU A 250 -5.09 -1.87 2.88
CA LEU A 250 -5.44 -3.27 2.66
C LEU A 250 -6.91 -3.45 2.26
N LEU A 251 -7.82 -2.73 2.94
CA LEU A 251 -9.25 -2.81 2.65
C LEU A 251 -9.62 -2.23 1.28
N ALA A 252 -8.95 -1.16 0.84
CA ALA A 252 -9.14 -0.56 -0.48
C ALA A 252 -8.69 -1.51 -1.58
N GLY A 253 -7.47 -2.07 -1.47
CA GLY A 253 -6.95 -3.02 -2.44
C GLY A 253 -7.83 -4.28 -2.59
N ILE A 254 -8.45 -4.74 -1.51
CA ILE A 254 -9.44 -5.83 -1.54
C ILE A 254 -10.72 -5.40 -2.26
N ALA A 255 -11.21 -4.18 -2.01
CA ALA A 255 -12.41 -3.64 -2.63
C ALA A 255 -12.26 -3.44 -4.15
N GLU A 256 -11.06 -3.10 -4.60
CA GLU A 256 -10.71 -2.89 -6.02
C GLU A 256 -10.44 -4.21 -6.75
N GLY A 257 -9.80 -5.16 -6.07
CA GLY A 257 -9.33 -6.41 -6.65
C GLY A 257 -10.36 -7.52 -6.79
N SER A 258 -11.59 -7.35 -6.28
CA SER A 258 -12.62 -8.39 -6.28
C SER A 258 -14.02 -7.80 -6.37
N ARG A 259 -14.86 -8.34 -7.27
CA ARG A 259 -16.31 -8.06 -7.30
C ARG A 259 -17.06 -8.74 -6.13
N THR A 260 -16.34 -9.24 -5.13
CA THR A 260 -16.87 -10.10 -4.08
C THR A 260 -16.34 -9.69 -2.69
N PRO A 261 -17.20 -9.11 -1.83
CA PRO A 261 -16.84 -7.77 -1.37
C PRO A 261 -16.37 -7.69 0.10
N LEU A 262 -16.75 -8.60 1.02
CA LEU A 262 -16.38 -8.42 2.45
C LEU A 262 -16.08 -9.64 3.30
N ASN A 263 -16.56 -10.82 2.91
CA ASN A 263 -16.02 -12.04 3.50
C ASN A 263 -14.51 -12.09 3.23
N SER A 264 -14.06 -11.68 2.05
CA SER A 264 -12.65 -11.52 1.65
C SER A 264 -11.89 -10.57 2.57
N ALA A 265 -12.45 -9.38 2.87
CA ALA A 265 -11.83 -8.39 3.74
C ALA A 265 -11.75 -8.87 5.20
N CYS A 266 -12.83 -9.44 5.73
CA CYS A 266 -12.86 -10.00 7.08
C CYS A 266 -11.95 -11.23 7.21
N VAL A 267 -11.87 -12.06 6.17
CA VAL A 267 -10.99 -13.22 6.13
C VAL A 267 -9.55 -12.73 6.02
N ALA A 268 -9.20 -11.87 5.07
CA ALA A 268 -7.85 -11.29 4.94
C ALA A 268 -7.34 -10.67 6.24
N LEU A 269 -8.15 -9.85 6.92
CA LEU A 269 -7.80 -9.27 8.23
C LEU A 269 -7.64 -10.32 9.35
N LYS A 270 -8.29 -11.48 9.24
CA LYS A 270 -8.16 -12.60 10.18
C LYS A 270 -7.04 -13.58 9.81
N LEU A 271 -6.63 -13.60 8.54
CA LEU A 271 -5.62 -14.53 8.01
C LEU A 271 -4.22 -14.18 8.50
N VAL A 272 -3.93 -12.92 8.83
CA VAL A 272 -2.64 -12.54 9.43
C VAL A 272 -2.87 -11.86 10.77
N PRO A 273 -3.14 -12.65 11.83
CA PRO A 273 -3.35 -12.07 13.14
C PRO A 273 -2.02 -11.49 13.64
N ASP A 274 -2.12 -10.35 14.33
CA ASP A 274 -1.02 -9.54 14.86
C ASP A 274 -0.36 -8.57 13.86
N GLU A 275 -0.87 -8.43 12.62
CA GLU A 275 -0.44 -7.34 11.72
C GLU A 275 -1.20 -6.03 11.96
N PHE A 276 -2.49 -6.12 12.29
CA PHE A 276 -3.40 -4.99 12.49
C PHE A 276 -4.03 -4.99 13.88
N ASP A 277 -4.43 -3.80 14.34
CA ASP A 277 -4.99 -3.61 15.68
C ASP A 277 -6.29 -4.42 15.84
N ARG A 278 -6.45 -5.10 16.97
CA ARG A 278 -7.66 -5.88 17.24
C ARG A 278 -8.91 -5.02 17.20
N ALA A 279 -8.84 -3.78 17.69
CA ALA A 279 -9.96 -2.86 17.64
C ALA A 279 -10.33 -2.48 16.20
N LEU A 280 -9.36 -2.40 15.27
CA LEU A 280 -9.62 -2.18 13.84
C LEU A 280 -10.30 -3.39 13.20
N ILE A 281 -9.81 -4.60 13.50
CA ILE A 281 -10.40 -5.85 13.01
C ILE A 281 -11.84 -5.98 13.51
N ASP A 282 -12.08 -5.73 14.80
CA ASP A 282 -13.40 -5.80 15.41
C ASP A 282 -14.32 -4.69 14.87
N ALA A 283 -13.78 -3.49 14.61
CA ALA A 283 -14.53 -2.42 13.96
C ALA A 283 -15.04 -2.89 12.59
N VAL A 284 -14.20 -3.46 11.73
CA VAL A 284 -14.61 -4.00 10.42
C VAL A 284 -15.62 -5.14 10.59
N ALA A 285 -15.37 -6.08 11.52
CA ALA A 285 -16.22 -7.25 11.73
C ALA A 285 -17.61 -6.93 12.32
N SER A 286 -17.74 -5.85 13.10
CA SER A 286 -18.98 -5.49 13.79
C SER A 286 -20.15 -5.16 12.87
N ASN A 287 -19.92 -4.92 11.57
CA ASN A 287 -20.99 -4.64 10.60
C ASN A 287 -21.41 -5.85 9.75
N ARG A 288 -20.94 -7.07 10.08
CA ARG A 288 -21.09 -8.27 9.23
C ARG A 288 -22.53 -8.60 8.83
N ALA A 289 -23.51 -8.31 9.69
CA ALA A 289 -24.92 -8.61 9.42
C ALA A 289 -25.57 -7.62 8.44
N ALA A 290 -25.32 -6.32 8.58
CA ALA A 290 -25.82 -5.30 7.63
C ALA A 290 -25.14 -5.47 6.26
N LEU A 291 -23.86 -5.84 6.29
CA LEU A 291 -23.08 -6.30 5.15
C LEU A 291 -23.75 -7.41 4.35
N ALA A 292 -24.12 -8.51 5.02
CA ALA A 292 -24.57 -9.72 4.34
C ALA A 292 -25.90 -9.49 3.59
N ALA A 293 -26.64 -8.43 3.93
CA ALA A 293 -27.89 -8.06 3.29
C ALA A 293 -27.73 -7.21 2.01
N GLU A 294 -26.61 -6.49 1.84
CA GLU A 294 -26.36 -5.64 0.67
C GLU A 294 -25.50 -6.30 -0.41
N LEU A 295 -24.87 -7.44 -0.11
CA LEU A 295 -23.91 -8.10 -0.99
C LEU A 295 -24.57 -9.25 -1.76
N GLU A 296 -24.53 -9.18 -3.09
CA GLU A 296 -24.88 -10.34 -3.92
C GLU A 296 -23.92 -11.51 -3.66
N ALA A 297 -24.44 -12.73 -3.78
CA ALA A 297 -23.62 -13.93 -3.65
C ALA A 297 -22.51 -13.91 -4.71
N PRO A 298 -21.25 -14.19 -4.32
CA PRO A 298 -20.14 -14.31 -5.25
C PRO A 298 -20.41 -15.25 -6.41
N VAL A 299 -20.17 -14.79 -7.64
CA VAL A 299 -19.98 -15.70 -8.77
C VAL A 299 -18.61 -16.35 -8.60
N LEU A 300 -18.60 -17.63 -8.25
CA LEU A 300 -17.36 -18.39 -8.11
C LEU A 300 -16.78 -18.69 -9.50
N PRO A 301 -15.46 -18.53 -9.68
CA PRO A 301 -14.80 -19.10 -10.85
C PRO A 301 -14.97 -20.63 -10.83
N PRO A 302 -14.84 -21.29 -12.00
CA PRO A 302 -14.77 -22.74 -12.07
C PRO A 302 -13.77 -23.30 -11.04
N TRP A 303 -14.11 -24.43 -10.42
CA TRP A 303 -13.23 -25.02 -9.41
C TRP A 303 -11.84 -25.30 -9.98
N ASP A 304 -11.75 -25.75 -11.23
CA ASP A 304 -10.48 -26.07 -11.88
C ASP A 304 -9.50 -24.87 -11.94
N ASP A 305 -10.00 -23.65 -12.16
CA ASP A 305 -9.18 -22.43 -12.18
C ASP A 305 -8.64 -22.07 -10.78
N THR A 306 -9.45 -22.33 -9.76
CA THR A 306 -9.06 -22.13 -8.35
C THR A 306 -8.10 -23.23 -7.91
N LEU A 307 -8.42 -24.48 -8.26
CA LEU A 307 -7.68 -25.67 -7.93
C LEU A 307 -6.23 -25.57 -8.42
N ALA A 308 -6.01 -25.20 -9.68
CA ALA A 308 -4.65 -25.06 -10.22
C ALA A 308 -3.79 -24.08 -9.40
N GLN A 309 -4.39 -22.98 -8.92
CA GLN A 309 -3.70 -21.99 -8.09
C GLN A 309 -3.43 -22.51 -6.67
N VAL A 310 -4.41 -23.19 -6.07
CA VAL A 310 -4.24 -23.83 -4.75
C VAL A 310 -3.18 -24.93 -4.82
N GLU A 311 -3.18 -25.75 -5.86
CA GLU A 311 -2.22 -26.83 -6.04
C GLU A 311 -0.79 -26.30 -6.15
N HIS A 312 -0.58 -25.24 -6.94
CA HIS A 312 0.72 -24.60 -7.05
C HIS A 312 1.22 -24.08 -5.69
N LEU A 313 0.33 -23.40 -4.95
CA LEU A 313 0.63 -22.88 -3.62
C LEU A 313 0.95 -24.00 -2.62
N VAL A 314 0.10 -25.01 -2.51
CA VAL A 314 0.28 -26.14 -1.59
C VAL A 314 1.57 -26.90 -1.91
N ALA A 315 1.85 -27.17 -3.19
CA ALA A 315 3.08 -27.85 -3.60
C ALA A 315 4.34 -27.04 -3.23
N GLY A 316 4.31 -25.72 -3.42
CA GLY A 316 5.39 -24.82 -2.99
C GLY A 316 5.59 -24.85 -1.48
N MET A 317 4.51 -24.75 -0.70
CA MET A 317 4.56 -24.76 0.76
C MET A 317 5.06 -26.09 1.34
N GLN A 318 4.65 -27.22 0.76
CA GLN A 318 5.17 -28.54 1.11
C GLN A 318 6.68 -28.66 0.84
N ARG A 319 7.17 -28.04 -0.24
CA ARG A 319 8.61 -27.99 -0.54
C ARG A 319 9.38 -27.15 0.49
N VAL A 320 8.81 -26.04 0.96
CA VAL A 320 9.39 -25.26 2.07
C VAL A 320 9.54 -26.12 3.32
N ASP A 321 8.51 -26.90 3.65
CA ASP A 321 8.51 -27.76 4.83
C ASP A 321 9.54 -28.89 4.74
N GLN A 322 9.75 -29.47 3.56
CA GLN A 322 10.80 -30.46 3.30
C GLN A 322 12.22 -29.89 3.50
N LEU A 323 12.43 -28.61 3.15
CA LEU A 323 13.74 -27.95 3.24
C LEU A 323 14.03 -27.38 4.63
N ARG A 324 13.02 -27.29 5.49
CA ARG A 324 13.10 -26.70 6.83
C ARG A 324 14.20 -27.28 7.73
N PRO A 325 14.43 -28.62 7.81
CA PRO A 325 15.49 -29.16 8.66
C PRO A 325 16.89 -28.73 8.19
N LEU A 326 17.11 -28.66 6.88
CA LEU A 326 18.38 -28.20 6.29
C LEU A 326 18.62 -26.72 6.60
N LEU A 327 17.59 -25.89 6.47
CA LEU A 327 17.65 -24.48 6.82
C LEU A 327 17.93 -24.28 8.31
N ALA A 328 17.25 -25.03 9.19
CA ALA A 328 17.47 -24.95 10.63
C ALA A 328 18.93 -25.25 11.03
N ALA A 329 19.55 -26.27 10.42
CA ALA A 329 20.95 -26.60 10.65
C ALA A 329 21.90 -25.45 10.23
N ARG A 330 21.62 -24.79 9.09
CA ARG A 330 22.41 -23.63 8.62
C ARG A 330 22.22 -22.41 9.53
N LEU A 331 20.98 -22.11 9.91
CA LEU A 331 20.65 -20.97 10.79
C LEU A 331 21.30 -21.08 12.19
N ALA A 332 21.55 -22.30 12.67
CA ALA A 332 22.23 -22.54 13.95
C ALA A 332 23.67 -22.00 13.98
N THR A 333 24.30 -21.82 12.82
CA THR A 333 25.69 -21.36 12.68
C THR A 333 25.83 -19.87 12.40
N ILE A 334 24.72 -19.18 12.13
CA ILE A 334 24.67 -17.76 11.76
C ILE A 334 24.63 -16.88 13.00
N ASP A 335 25.08 -15.63 12.87
CA ASP A 335 25.05 -14.63 13.93
C ASP A 335 23.63 -14.41 14.51
N PRO A 336 23.50 -14.04 15.80
CA PRO A 336 22.20 -13.92 16.45
C PRO A 336 21.24 -12.90 15.81
N ALA A 337 21.75 -11.79 15.26
CA ALA A 337 20.92 -10.74 14.69
C ALA A 337 20.27 -11.21 13.38
N THR A 338 21.07 -11.79 12.48
CA THR A 338 20.57 -12.38 11.24
C THR A 338 19.64 -13.56 11.52
N ARG A 339 19.97 -14.42 12.49
CA ARG A 339 19.09 -15.53 12.92
C ARG A 339 17.72 -15.04 13.40
N HIS A 340 17.67 -13.90 14.10
CA HIS A 340 16.43 -13.30 14.55
C HIS A 340 15.56 -12.87 13.35
N THR A 341 16.15 -12.29 12.30
CA THR A 341 15.44 -11.95 11.06
C THR A 341 14.80 -13.18 10.40
N PHE A 342 15.55 -14.26 10.23
CA PHE A 342 15.02 -15.51 9.68
C PHE A 342 13.93 -16.12 10.57
N SER A 343 14.07 -16.03 11.89
CA SER A 343 13.08 -16.53 12.83
C SER A 343 11.77 -15.74 12.74
N GLY A 344 11.83 -14.42 12.55
CA GLY A 344 10.65 -13.58 12.28
C GLY A 344 9.97 -13.94 10.97
N ALA A 345 10.75 -14.20 9.91
CA ALA A 345 10.20 -14.63 8.63
C ALA A 345 9.52 -16.00 8.72
N ALA A 346 10.14 -16.95 9.42
CA ALA A 346 9.57 -18.27 9.68
C ALA A 346 8.26 -18.17 10.49
N PHE A 347 8.21 -17.30 11.50
CA PHE A 347 6.99 -17.05 12.27
C PHE A 347 5.85 -16.56 11.37
N ARG A 348 6.10 -15.59 10.49
CA ARG A 348 5.08 -15.13 9.52
C ARG A 348 4.63 -16.21 8.56
N TYR A 349 5.58 -16.97 8.01
CA TYR A 349 5.26 -18.11 7.15
C TYR A 349 4.31 -19.09 7.86
N GLU A 350 4.56 -19.37 9.14
CA GLU A 350 3.67 -20.23 9.94
C GLU A 350 2.28 -19.63 10.15
N ARG A 351 2.17 -18.31 10.31
CA ARG A 351 0.87 -17.63 10.38
C ARG A 351 0.09 -17.79 9.08
N ILE A 352 0.75 -17.62 7.93
CA ILE A 352 0.16 -17.85 6.60
C ILE A 352 -0.32 -19.31 6.46
N CYS A 353 0.48 -20.29 6.90
CA CYS A 353 0.07 -21.71 6.92
C CYS A 353 -1.18 -21.93 7.79
N MET A 354 -1.22 -21.38 9.01
CA MET A 354 -2.37 -21.51 9.91
C MET A 354 -3.63 -20.84 9.33
N ALA A 355 -3.44 -19.76 8.57
CA ALA A 355 -4.48 -19.06 7.86
C ALA A 355 -5.14 -19.97 6.80
N LEU A 356 -4.32 -20.66 5.99
CA LEU A 356 -4.78 -21.63 5.00
C LEU A 356 -5.51 -22.82 5.64
N ILE A 357 -4.98 -23.36 6.73
CA ILE A 357 -5.63 -24.46 7.47
C ILE A 357 -7.02 -24.01 7.94
N SER A 358 -7.13 -22.79 8.46
CA SER A 358 -8.41 -22.22 8.91
C SER A 358 -9.38 -22.02 7.74
N ALA A 359 -8.86 -21.68 6.55
CA ALA A 359 -9.60 -21.60 5.30
C ALA A 359 -9.89 -22.96 4.65
N GLY A 360 -9.60 -24.08 5.33
CA GLY A 360 -9.91 -25.42 4.87
C GLY A 360 -8.87 -26.07 3.95
N VAL A 361 -7.64 -25.56 3.89
CA VAL A 361 -6.51 -26.14 3.16
C VAL A 361 -5.34 -26.43 4.09
N ASN A 362 -5.06 -27.70 4.32
CA ASN A 362 -3.96 -28.16 5.15
C ASN A 362 -2.70 -28.43 4.33
N THR A 363 -1.84 -27.41 4.22
CA THR A 363 -0.56 -27.49 3.50
C THR A 363 0.40 -28.53 4.05
N ARG A 364 0.22 -28.96 5.31
CA ARG A 364 1.06 -29.97 5.97
C ARG A 364 0.55 -31.40 5.79
N ASN A 365 -0.65 -31.59 5.24
CA ASN A 365 -1.17 -32.91 4.92
C ASN A 365 -0.59 -33.37 3.57
N PRO A 366 0.17 -34.49 3.51
CA PRO A 366 0.73 -34.99 2.25
C PRO A 366 -0.34 -35.32 1.19
N ASP A 367 -1.53 -35.75 1.64
CA ASP A 367 -2.63 -36.16 0.78
C ASP A 367 -3.54 -34.98 0.37
N GLU A 368 -3.21 -33.75 0.77
CA GLU A 368 -4.06 -32.58 0.56
C GLU A 368 -4.32 -32.30 -0.92
N LEU A 369 -3.29 -32.40 -1.76
CA LEU A 369 -3.43 -32.21 -3.21
C LEU A 369 -4.39 -33.25 -3.81
N GLN A 370 -4.36 -34.49 -3.32
CA GLN A 370 -5.27 -35.54 -3.76
C GLN A 370 -6.72 -35.24 -3.34
N ARG A 371 -6.92 -34.83 -2.08
CA ARG A 371 -8.23 -34.41 -1.54
C ARG A 371 -8.85 -33.29 -2.38
N LEU A 372 -8.05 -32.27 -2.74
CA LEU A 372 -8.50 -31.13 -3.54
C LEU A 372 -8.88 -31.54 -4.98
N ARG A 373 -8.10 -32.42 -5.62
CA ARG A 373 -8.41 -32.97 -6.96
C ARG A 373 -9.68 -33.79 -7.01
N GLN A 374 -9.99 -34.50 -5.92
CA GLN A 374 -11.19 -35.31 -5.79
C GLN A 374 -12.46 -34.47 -5.56
N GLY A 375 -12.33 -33.14 -5.42
CA GLY A 375 -13.46 -32.24 -5.23
C GLY A 375 -14.08 -32.33 -3.83
N GLU A 376 -13.35 -32.85 -2.83
CA GLU A 376 -13.79 -32.90 -1.43
C GLU A 376 -13.69 -31.51 -0.75
N VAL A 377 -14.24 -30.49 -1.42
CA VAL A 377 -14.21 -29.09 -1.01
C VAL A 377 -15.64 -28.56 -1.01
N SER A 378 -16.10 -28.05 0.14
CA SER A 378 -17.42 -27.43 0.20
C SER A 378 -17.44 -26.13 -0.60
N PRO A 379 -18.60 -25.72 -1.16
CA PRO A 379 -18.72 -24.43 -1.84
C PRO A 379 -18.28 -23.23 -0.99
N ALA A 380 -18.44 -23.33 0.34
CA ALA A 380 -17.97 -22.30 1.28
C ALA A 380 -16.44 -22.20 1.33
N ILE A 381 -15.74 -23.34 1.31
CA ILE A 381 -14.27 -23.39 1.28
C ILE A 381 -13.76 -22.91 -0.09
N GLN A 382 -14.37 -23.33 -1.20
CA GLN A 382 -13.99 -22.85 -2.53
C GLN A 382 -14.10 -21.32 -2.62
N LEU A 383 -15.18 -20.75 -2.08
CA LEU A 383 -15.34 -19.31 -1.97
C LEU A 383 -14.20 -18.69 -1.17
N GLU A 384 -13.94 -19.19 0.03
CA GLU A 384 -12.90 -18.65 0.90
C GLU A 384 -11.53 -18.68 0.21
N LEU A 385 -11.15 -19.81 -0.40
CA LEU A 385 -9.90 -19.97 -1.13
C LEU A 385 -9.78 -19.00 -2.30
N THR A 386 -10.81 -18.89 -3.14
CA THR A 386 -10.83 -17.96 -4.27
C THR A 386 -10.50 -16.53 -3.82
N LEU A 387 -11.04 -16.13 -2.67
CA LEU A 387 -10.91 -14.78 -2.15
C LEU A 387 -9.53 -14.49 -1.55
N VAL A 388 -8.84 -15.51 -1.02
CA VAL A 388 -7.63 -15.31 -0.21
C VAL A 388 -6.35 -15.68 -0.95
N LEU A 389 -6.43 -16.47 -2.03
CA LEU A 389 -5.25 -16.93 -2.77
C LEU A 389 -4.40 -15.79 -3.31
N ARG A 390 -5.04 -14.71 -3.81
CA ARG A 390 -4.32 -13.52 -4.27
C ARG A 390 -3.56 -12.87 -3.13
N GLU A 391 -4.21 -12.67 -1.99
CA GLU A 391 -3.61 -12.05 -0.80
C GLU A 391 -2.47 -12.90 -0.25
N ILE A 392 -2.65 -14.21 -0.16
CA ILE A 392 -1.63 -15.13 0.36
C ILE A 392 -0.38 -15.13 -0.52
N ARG A 393 -0.55 -15.18 -1.85
CA ARG A 393 0.61 -15.07 -2.76
C ARG A 393 1.33 -13.74 -2.60
N TRP A 394 0.56 -12.64 -2.53
CA TRP A 394 1.14 -11.32 -2.31
C TRP A 394 1.93 -11.27 -0.99
N ARG A 395 1.38 -11.80 0.10
CA ARG A 395 2.06 -11.91 1.42
C ARG A 395 3.31 -12.76 1.40
N LEU A 396 3.31 -13.88 0.67
CA LEU A 396 4.50 -14.73 0.52
C LEU A 396 5.61 -14.01 -0.25
N GLN A 397 5.25 -13.28 -1.32
CA GLN A 397 6.19 -12.46 -2.08
C GLN A 397 6.73 -11.30 -1.24
N GLU A 398 5.86 -10.59 -0.51
CA GLU A 398 6.23 -9.52 0.43
C GLU A 398 7.18 -10.05 1.51
N LEU A 399 6.84 -11.18 2.14
CA LEU A 399 7.67 -11.85 3.14
C LEU A 399 9.07 -12.13 2.60
N GLY A 400 9.18 -12.63 1.38
CA GLY A 400 10.48 -12.91 0.77
C GLY A 400 11.29 -11.64 0.51
N ARG A 401 10.65 -10.62 -0.06
CA ARG A 401 11.30 -9.33 -0.33
C ARG A 401 11.80 -8.66 0.96
N GLU A 402 10.96 -8.63 1.99
CA GLU A 402 11.30 -8.09 3.31
C GLU A 402 12.42 -8.87 4.00
N LEU A 403 12.40 -10.20 3.93
CA LEU A 403 13.50 -11.03 4.44
C LEU A 403 14.82 -10.65 3.76
N THR A 404 14.81 -10.54 2.42
CA THR A 404 16.02 -10.20 1.66
C THR A 404 16.55 -8.81 2.02
N LEU A 405 15.67 -7.81 2.11
CA LEU A 405 16.04 -6.47 2.51
C LEU A 405 16.68 -6.44 3.90
N ARG A 406 16.06 -7.12 4.87
CA ARG A 406 16.50 -7.11 6.26
C ARG A 406 17.83 -7.83 6.43
N VAL A 407 18.00 -8.99 5.80
CA VAL A 407 19.27 -9.73 5.83
C VAL A 407 20.39 -8.93 5.19
N GLN A 408 20.15 -8.20 4.09
CA GLN A 408 21.18 -7.34 3.53
C GLN A 408 21.58 -6.17 4.44
N ARG A 409 20.65 -5.65 5.25
CA ARG A 409 20.95 -4.61 6.24
C ARG A 409 21.77 -5.14 7.42
N THR A 410 21.57 -6.40 7.81
CA THR A 410 22.22 -7.00 8.99
C THR A 410 23.48 -7.80 8.66
N SER A 411 23.55 -8.47 7.52
CA SER A 411 24.70 -9.29 7.10
C SER A 411 24.77 -9.51 5.59
N ALA A 412 25.73 -8.86 4.93
CA ALA A 412 26.03 -9.09 3.51
C ALA A 412 26.47 -10.54 3.24
N GLN A 413 27.09 -11.21 4.21
CA GLN A 413 27.56 -12.60 4.11
C GLN A 413 26.39 -13.59 3.96
N HIS A 414 25.21 -13.27 4.47
CA HIS A 414 24.06 -14.17 4.48
C HIS A 414 22.97 -13.79 3.47
N ALA A 415 23.24 -12.82 2.59
CA ALA A 415 22.31 -12.42 1.54
C ALA A 415 21.92 -13.58 0.60
N ASP A 416 22.87 -14.44 0.24
CA ASP A 416 22.61 -15.59 -0.64
C ASP A 416 21.66 -16.61 0.00
N LEU A 417 21.77 -16.83 1.32
CA LEU A 417 20.83 -17.68 2.05
C LEU A 417 19.42 -17.07 2.07
N ALA A 418 19.31 -15.74 2.18
CA ALA A 418 18.01 -15.08 2.08
C ALA A 418 17.40 -15.31 0.69
N VAL A 419 18.18 -15.11 -0.39
CA VAL A 419 17.73 -15.36 -1.77
C VAL A 419 17.27 -16.82 -1.94
N GLU A 420 18.01 -17.78 -1.40
CA GLU A 420 17.63 -19.21 -1.43
C GLU A 420 16.30 -19.46 -0.70
N VAL A 421 16.11 -18.90 0.48
CA VAL A 421 14.85 -18.99 1.25
C VAL A 421 13.70 -18.29 0.53
N VAL A 422 13.95 -17.18 -0.15
CA VAL A 422 12.94 -16.48 -0.96
C VAL A 422 12.55 -17.26 -2.20
N ALA A 423 13.51 -17.86 -2.90
CA ALA A 423 13.22 -18.75 -4.01
C ALA A 423 12.33 -19.92 -3.57
N ILE A 424 12.51 -20.39 -2.33
CA ILE A 424 11.65 -21.40 -1.69
C ILE A 424 10.24 -20.85 -1.41
N PHE A 425 10.09 -19.63 -0.88
CA PHE A 425 8.77 -19.00 -0.67
C PHE A 425 8.03 -18.71 -1.97
N ASN A 426 8.74 -18.26 -3.00
CA ASN A 426 8.17 -17.92 -4.31
C ASN A 426 7.92 -19.16 -5.17
N ALA A 427 8.42 -20.35 -4.79
CA ALA A 427 8.16 -21.59 -5.53
C ALA A 427 6.69 -22.04 -5.50
N GLY A 428 5.84 -21.39 -4.69
CA GLY A 428 4.39 -21.59 -4.64
C GLY A 428 3.56 -20.35 -5.02
N THR A 429 4.18 -19.29 -5.55
CA THR A 429 3.48 -18.05 -5.95
C THR A 429 3.56 -17.85 -7.45
#